data_AF-A0A973JHZ7-F1
#
_entry.id   AF-A0A973JHZ7-F1
#
_cell.length_a   1.000
_cell.length_b   1.000
_cell.length_c   1.000
_cell.angle_alpha   90.00
_cell.angle_beta   90.00
_cell.angle_gamma   90.00
#
_symmetry.space_group_name_H-M   'P 1'
#
loop_
_entity.id
_entity.type
_entity.pdbx_description
1 polymer ?
#
loop_
_entity_poly.entity_id
_entity_poly.type
_entity_poly.pdbx_seq_one_letter_code
_entity_poly.pdbx_strand_id
1 'polypeptide(L)' 'WAEVLDADTVTWFEENGGLRRENGDRFRTALLSRGGSLDVMDAFRELRGRDPRIEPLLVRRGLDD' A
#
# COMPACT_ATOMS: atom_id res chain seq x y z
N TRP A 1 -2.30 9.24 -9.05
CA TRP A 1 -1.01 8.61 -8.70
C TRP A 1 -1.02 8.13 -7.25
N ALA A 2 -1.21 9.00 -6.25
CA ALA A 2 -1.36 8.58 -4.84
C ALA A 2 -2.50 7.57 -4.61
N GLU A 3 -3.62 7.71 -5.33
CA GLU A 3 -4.73 6.75 -5.25
C GLU A 3 -4.39 5.33 -5.71
N VAL A 4 -3.38 5.14 -6.56
CA VAL A 4 -2.90 3.81 -6.94
C VAL A 4 -2.25 3.15 -5.72
N LEU A 5 -1.39 3.89 -5.02
CA LEU A 5 -0.73 3.41 -3.80
C LEU A 5 -1.74 3.12 -2.70
N ASP A 6 -2.73 3.99 -2.53
CA ASP A 6 -3.81 3.79 -1.54
C ASP A 6 -4.63 2.53 -1.85
N ALA A 7 -5.11 2.38 -3.09
CA ALA A 7 -5.87 1.20 -3.50
C ALA A 7 -5.08 -0.09 -3.29
N ASP A 8 -3.82 -0.12 -3.68
CA ASP A 8 -2.96 -1.29 -3.50
C ASP A 8 -2.58 -1.54 -2.03
N THR A 9 -2.47 -0.49 -1.21
CA THR A 9 -2.26 -0.63 0.25
C THR A 9 -3.47 -1.26 0.93
N VAL A 10 -4.69 -0.91 0.52
CA VAL A 10 -5.91 -1.56 1.04
C VAL A 10 -5.89 -3.06 0.76
N THR A 11 -5.52 -3.47 -0.46
CA THR A 11 -5.39 -4.91 -0.78
C THR A 11 -4.32 -5.59 0.07
N TRP A 12 -3.22 -4.91 0.38
CA TRP A 12 -2.20 -5.44 1.29
C TRP A 12 -2.76 -5.68 2.69
N PHE A 13 -3.57 -4.77 3.23
CA PHE A 13 -4.22 -5.00 4.53
C PHE A 13 -5.16 -6.21 4.48
N GLU A 14 -5.97 -6.34 3.43
CA GLU A 14 -6.88 -7.48 3.24
C GLU A 14 -6.13 -8.82 3.16
N GLU A 15 -5.08 -8.88 2.35
CA GLU A 15 -4.20 -10.06 2.19
C GLU A 15 -3.54 -10.48 3.51
N ASN A 16 -3.25 -9.52 4.40
CA ASN A 16 -2.58 -9.76 5.68
C ASN A 16 -3.56 -9.87 6.87
N GLY A 17 -4.85 -10.13 6.58
CA GLY A 17 -5.85 -10.42 7.61
C GLY A 17 -6.47 -9.18 8.28
N GLY A 18 -6.44 -8.04 7.60
CA GLY A 18 -7.19 -6.83 7.91
C GLY A 18 -6.61 -5.99 9.05
N LEU A 19 -7.50 -5.47 9.89
CA LEU A 19 -7.16 -4.56 10.99
C LEU A 19 -6.49 -5.31 12.14
N ARG A 20 -5.19 -5.56 12.03
CA ARG A 20 -4.33 -6.15 13.06
C ARG A 20 -3.28 -5.16 13.51
N ARG A 21 -2.92 -5.21 14.80
CA ARG A 21 -1.85 -4.35 15.35
C ARG A 21 -0.55 -4.51 14.56
N GLU A 22 -0.17 -5.75 14.27
CA GLU A 22 1.04 -6.12 13.52
C GLU A 22 1.09 -5.43 12.13
N ASN A 23 -0.06 -5.36 11.44
CA ASN A 23 -0.16 -4.70 10.14
C ASN A 23 0.03 -3.18 10.26
N GLY A 24 -0.54 -2.58 11.31
CA GLY A 24 -0.34 -1.17 11.62
C GLY A 24 1.12 -0.84 11.95
N ASP A 25 1.77 -1.67 12.75
CA ASP A 25 3.19 -1.50 13.12
C ASP A 25 4.10 -1.59 11.88
N ARG A 26 3.80 -2.51 10.96
CA ARG A 26 4.53 -2.63 9.70
C ARG A 26 4.29 -1.44 8.78
N PHE A 27 3.03 -1.03 8.60
CA PHE A 27 2.69 0.14 7.78
C PHE A 27 3.34 1.43 8.30
N ARG A 28 3.34 1.60 9.63
CA ARG A 28 4.01 2.72 10.29
C ARG A 28 5.51 2.74 9.99
N THR A 29 6.19 1.61 10.22
CA THR A 29 7.65 1.50 10.10
C THR A 29 8.13 1.64 8.66
N ALA A 30 7.45 0.96 7.73
CA ALA A 30 7.88 0.90 6.33
C ALA A 30 7.58 2.21 5.59
N LEU A 31 6.45 2.87 5.88
CA LEU A 31 5.94 3.97 5.06
C LEU A 31 5.75 5.27 5.83
N LEU A 32 4.87 5.29 6.85
CA LEU A 32 4.45 6.55 7.48
C LEU A 32 5.56 7.26 8.28
N SER A 33 6.49 6.51 8.88
CA SER A 33 7.58 7.10 9.68
C SER A 33 8.75 7.62 8.84
N ARG A 34 8.77 7.35 7.53
CA ARG A 34 9.90 7.72 6.67
C ARG A 34 9.92 9.20 6.29
N GLY A 35 8.78 9.90 6.34
CA GLY A 35 8.69 11.31 5.94
C GLY A 35 9.23 11.52 4.53
N GLY A 36 10.07 12.53 4.32
CA GLY A 36 10.77 12.77 3.05
C GLY A 36 12.19 12.18 2.97
N SER A 37 12.58 11.31 3.90
CA SER A 37 13.96 10.77 3.97
C SER A 37 14.21 9.56 3.07
N LEU A 38 13.15 8.96 2.53
CA LEU A 38 13.19 7.82 1.61
C LEU A 38 12.26 8.11 0.43
N ASP A 39 12.64 7.63 -0.77
CA ASP A 39 11.74 7.72 -1.92
C ASP A 39 10.44 6.95 -1.66
N VAL A 40 9.31 7.53 -2.08
CA VAL A 40 7.98 6.96 -1.82
C VAL A 40 7.83 5.57 -2.44
N MET A 41 8.43 5.32 -3.60
CA MET A 41 8.34 4.02 -4.27
C MET A 41 9.18 2.97 -3.55
N ASP A 42 10.32 3.35 -2.99
CA ASP A 42 11.15 2.44 -2.18
C ASP A 42 10.45 2.08 -0.87
N ALA A 43 9.88 3.07 -0.17
CA ALA A 43 9.06 2.83 1.03
C ALA A 43 7.86 1.93 0.73
N PHE A 44 7.21 2.14 -0.42
CA PHE A 44 6.09 1.31 -0.85
C PHE A 44 6.52 -0.13 -1.15
N ARG A 45 7.67 -0.34 -1.82
CA ARG A 45 8.23 -1.69 -2.04
C ARG A 45 8.57 -2.39 -0.73
N GLU A 46 9.08 -1.67 0.26
CA GLU A 46 9.38 -2.23 1.59
C GLU A 46 8.11 -2.79 2.28
N LEU A 47 6.98 -2.08 2.14
CA LEU A 47 5.68 -2.53 2.62
C LEU A 47 5.14 -3.69 1.78
N ARG A 48 5.03 -3.48 0.46
CA ARG A 48 4.25 -4.35 -0.44
C ARG A 48 5.03 -5.57 -0.92
N GLY A 49 6.36 -5.51 -0.91
CA GLY A 49 7.25 -6.52 -1.49
C GLY A 49 7.33 -6.50 -3.02
N ARG A 50 6.68 -5.52 -3.67
CA ARG A 50 6.62 -5.34 -5.12
C ARG A 50 6.29 -3.90 -5.47
N ASP A 51 6.45 -3.53 -6.74
CA ASP A 51 5.94 -2.27 -7.29
C ASP A 51 4.40 -2.16 -7.16
N PRO A 52 3.86 -0.94 -7.10
CA PRO A 52 2.43 -0.70 -7.06
C PRO A 52 1.74 -1.16 -8.34
N ARG A 53 0.53 -1.68 -8.16
CA ARG A 53 -0.34 -2.18 -9.22
C ARG A 53 -1.55 -1.26 -9.39
N ILE A 54 -1.98 -1.02 -10.62
CA ILE A 54 -3.12 -0.14 -10.94
C ILE A 54 -4.46 -0.87 -10.79
N GLU A 55 -4.45 -2.19 -10.92
CA GLU A 55 -5.61 -3.07 -10.91
C GLU A 55 -6.50 -2.86 -9.68
N PRO A 56 -5.98 -2.74 -8.43
CA PRO A 56 -6.80 -2.40 -7.27
C PRO A 56 -7.58 -1.09 -7.41
N LEU A 57 -7.00 -0.08 -8.08
CA LEU A 57 -7.68 1.19 -8.32
C LEU A 57 -8.76 1.06 -9.39
N LEU A 58 -8.54 0.23 -10.42
CA LEU A 58 -9.55 -0.03 -11.44
C LEU A 58 -10.77 -0.71 -10.83
N VAL A 59 -10.58 -1.77 -10.04
CA VAL A 59 -11.66 -2.45 -9.30
C VAL A 59 -12.41 -1.47 -8.40
N ARG A 60 -11.69 -0.64 -7.64
CA ARG A 60 -12.31 0.37 -6.76
C ARG A 60 -13.17 1.37 -7.51
N ARG A 61 -12.82 1.68 -8.77
CA ARG A 61 -13.54 2.64 -9.61
C ARG A 61 -14.58 1.98 -10.53
N GLY A 62 -14.71 0.65 -10.51
CA GLY A 62 -15.56 -0.10 -11.45
C GLY A 62 -15.09 0.03 -12.89
N LEU A 63 -13.78 -0.08 -13.12
CA LEU A 63 -13.11 0.06 -14.42
C LEU A 63 -12.31 -1.20 -14.80
N ASP A 64 -12.62 -2.33 -14.19
CA ASP A 64 -11.95 -3.63 -14.38
C ASP A 64 -12.66 -4.56 -15.37
N ASP A 65 -13.70 -4.07 -16.05
CA ASP A 65 -14.48 -4.75 -17.10
C ASP A 65 -13.81 -4.76 -18.48
#